data_AF-A0AB37RF67-F1
#
_entry.id   AF-A0AB37RF67-F1
#
_cell.length_a   1.000
_cell.length_b   1.000
_cell.length_c   1.000
_cell.angle_alpha   90.00
_cell.angle_beta   90.00
_cell.angle_gamma   90.00
#
_symmetry.space_group_name_H-M   'P 1'
#
loop_
_entity.id
_entity.type
_entity.pdbx_description
1 polymer ?
#
loop_
_entity_poly.entity_id
_entity_poly.type
_entity_poly.pdbx_seq_one_letter_code
_entity_poly.pdbx_strand_id
1 'polypeptide(L)'
;MTDRTLIDPHKFAEGFATAVASPIDKQDDVVKEAKQYLLNYLTALYLVEDFNTTEKKNFNSKTDVHFEDMTFPELMKRVQNMNKY
;
A
#
# COMPACT_ATOMS: atom_id res chain seq x y z
N MET A 1 13.72 7.99 -17.02
CA MET A 1 13.23 6.60 -16.94
C MET A 1 12.41 6.54 -15.67
N THR A 2 11.09 6.41 -15.82
CA THR A 2 10.09 6.67 -14.78
C THR A 2 10.29 5.74 -13.59
N ASP A 3 10.65 6.31 -12.44
CA ASP A 3 10.70 5.61 -11.16
C ASP A 3 9.29 5.11 -10.83
N ARG A 4 9.06 3.83 -11.10
CA ARG A 4 7.81 3.16 -10.74
C ARG A 4 7.80 3.03 -9.23
N THR A 5 6.77 3.55 -8.56
CA THR A 5 6.53 3.31 -7.13
C THR A 5 5.96 1.90 -6.92
N LEU A 6 6.70 0.88 -7.36
CA LEU A 6 6.41 -0.52 -7.05
C LEU A 6 6.97 -0.79 -5.66
N ILE A 7 6.06 -0.87 -4.70
CA ILE A 7 6.42 -1.24 -3.34
C ILE A 7 6.65 -2.76 -3.33
N ASP A 8 7.76 -3.21 -2.77
CA ASP A 8 7.97 -4.63 -2.49
C ASP A 8 6.93 -5.09 -1.45
N PRO A 9 5.98 -5.96 -1.83
CA PRO A 9 4.85 -6.31 -0.97
C PRO A 9 5.28 -6.97 0.34
N HIS A 10 6.25 -7.88 0.26
CA HIS A 10 6.73 -8.65 1.41
C HIS A 10 7.52 -7.78 2.36
N LYS A 11 8.41 -6.94 1.82
CA LYS A 11 9.22 -6.02 2.64
C LYS A 11 8.36 -4.99 3.36
N PHE A 12 7.31 -4.49 2.70
CA PHE A 12 6.35 -3.59 3.34
C PHE A 12 5.54 -4.31 4.43
N ALA A 13 4.99 -5.49 4.12
CA ALA A 13 4.16 -6.23 5.05
C ALA A 13 4.93 -6.67 6.31
N GLU A 14 6.16 -7.13 6.14
CA GLU A 14 7.06 -7.50 7.25
C GLU A 14 7.43 -6.27 8.09
N GLY A 15 7.79 -5.15 7.44
CA GLY A 15 8.10 -3.90 8.14
C GLY A 15 6.92 -3.37 8.95
N PHE A 16 5.71 -3.41 8.37
CA PHE A 16 4.49 -3.02 9.06
C PHE A 16 4.21 -3.93 10.25
N ALA A 17 4.17 -5.26 10.03
CA ALA A 17 3.87 -6.23 11.08
C ALA A 17 4.86 -6.14 12.25
N THR A 18 6.14 -5.91 11.95
CA THR A 18 7.19 -5.73 12.96
C THR A 18 7.02 -4.42 13.72
N ALA A 19 6.69 -3.31 13.04
CA ALA A 19 6.51 -2.01 13.67
C ALA A 19 5.33 -1.96 14.64
N VAL A 20 4.30 -2.77 14.40
CA VAL A 20 3.10 -2.86 15.26
C VAL A 20 3.14 -4.05 16.23
N ALA A 21 4.19 -4.87 16.19
CA ALA A 21 4.34 -6.01 17.08
C ALA A 21 4.58 -5.54 18.51
N SER A 22 3.85 -6.13 19.45
CA SER A 22 4.13 -5.93 20.87
C SER A 22 5.28 -6.83 21.32
N PRO A 23 6.10 -6.39 22.29
CA PRO A 23 7.05 -7.28 22.95
C PRO A 23 6.33 -8.46 23.60
N ILE A 24 6.84 -9.67 23.40
CA ILE A 24 6.34 -10.87 24.08
C ILE A 24 7.01 -10.93 25.45
N ASP A 25 6.31 -10.48 26.48
CA ASP A 25 6.82 -10.47 27.86
C ASP A 25 6.61 -11.79 28.60
N LYS A 26 5.68 -12.64 28.13
CA LYS A 26 5.29 -13.90 28.77
C LYS A 26 5.10 -15.03 27.76
N GLN A 27 5.51 -16.23 28.16
CA GLN A 27 5.45 -17.41 27.30
C GLN A 27 4.01 -17.82 26.93
N ASP A 28 3.04 -17.56 27.80
CA ASP A 28 1.61 -17.84 27.55
C ASP A 28 0.99 -16.93 26.47
N ASP A 29 1.59 -15.75 26.24
CA ASP A 29 1.10 -14.78 25.26
C ASP A 29 1.70 -14.98 23.85
N VAL A 30 2.72 -15.84 23.71
CA VAL A 30 3.43 -16.08 22.44
C VAL A 30 2.48 -16.45 21.29
N VAL A 31 1.53 -17.35 21.54
CA VAL A 31 0.60 -17.81 20.50
C VAL A 31 -0.36 -16.69 20.08
N LYS A 32 -0.79 -15.86 21.04
CA LYS A 32 -1.70 -14.74 20.79
C LYS A 32 -1.00 -13.65 19.98
N GLU A 33 0.19 -13.24 20.42
CA GLU A 33 0.98 -12.22 19.72
C GLU A 33 1.42 -12.70 18.33
N ALA A 34 1.77 -13.99 18.17
CA ALA A 34 2.08 -14.55 16.85
C ALA A 34 0.89 -14.52 15.89
N LYS A 35 -0.33 -14.82 16.38
CA LYS A 35 -1.56 -14.69 15.57
C LYS A 35 -1.82 -13.25 15.16
N GLN A 36 -1.59 -12.31 16.07
CA GLN A 36 -1.80 -10.89 15.83
C GLN A 36 -0.77 -10.32 14.83
N TYR A 37 0.50 -10.73 14.96
CA TYR A 37 1.54 -10.44 13.97
C TYR A 37 1.16 -10.96 12.58
N LEU A 38 0.74 -12.23 12.49
CA LEU A 38 0.35 -12.84 11.21
C LEU A 38 -0.83 -12.11 10.57
N LEU A 39 -1.83 -11.74 11.36
CA LEU A 39 -2.96 -10.95 10.88
C LEU A 39 -2.49 -9.61 10.29
N ASN A 40 -1.66 -8.87 11.02
CA ASN A 40 -1.13 -7.59 10.57
C ASN A 40 -0.30 -7.71 9.29
N TYR A 41 0.56 -8.74 9.20
CA TYR A 41 1.34 -9.04 8.01
C TYR A 41 0.44 -9.29 6.80
N LEU A 42 -0.55 -10.18 6.93
CA LEU A 42 -1.44 -10.52 5.83
C LEU A 42 -2.30 -9.34 5.39
N THR A 43 -2.77 -8.52 6.33
CA THR A 43 -3.49 -7.28 6.03
C THR A 43 -2.62 -6.31 5.25
N ALA A 44 -1.39 -6.06 5.69
CA ALA A 44 -0.47 -5.16 5.00
C ALA A 44 -0.10 -5.66 3.60
N LEU A 45 0.09 -6.98 3.45
CA LEU A 45 0.37 -7.62 2.17
C LEU A 45 -0.79 -7.43 1.18
N TYR A 46 -2.02 -7.65 1.62
CA TYR A 46 -3.20 -7.43 0.79
C TYR A 46 -3.31 -5.97 0.32
N LEU A 47 -3.12 -5.01 1.23
CA LEU A 47 -3.23 -3.58 0.90
C LEU A 47 -2.18 -3.12 -0.10
N VAL A 48 -0.94 -3.57 0.03
CA VAL A 48 0.14 -3.17 -0.88
C VAL A 48 0.03 -3.87 -2.25
N GLU A 49 -0.49 -5.10 -2.29
CA GLU A 49 -0.79 -5.79 -3.55
C GLU A 49 -1.95 -5.12 -4.29
N ASP A 50 -3.00 -4.71 -3.58
CA ASP A 50 -4.12 -3.97 -4.15
C ASP A 50 -3.68 -2.59 -4.66
N PHE A 51 -2.84 -1.88 -3.89
CA PHE A 51 -2.21 -0.63 -4.32
C PHE A 51 -1.40 -0.83 -5.61
N ASN A 52 -0.47 -1.79 -5.61
CA ASN A 52 0.38 -2.09 -6.77
C ASN A 52 -0.45 -2.51 -7.99
N THR A 53 -1.57 -3.20 -7.78
CA THR A 53 -2.49 -3.59 -8.86
C THR A 53 -3.25 -2.39 -9.41
N THR A 54 -3.71 -1.49 -8.55
CA THR A 54 -4.41 -0.25 -8.91
C THR A 54 -3.48 0.72 -9.64
N GLU A 55 -2.24 0.89 -9.14
CA GLU A 55 -1.15 1.59 -9.84
C GLU A 55 -0.96 1.04 -11.26
N LYS A 56 -0.77 -0.27 -11.39
CA LYS A 56 -0.62 -0.92 -12.71
C LYS A 56 -1.81 -0.72 -13.64
N LYS A 57 -3.04 -0.69 -13.12
CA LYS A 57 -4.26 -0.50 -13.92
C LYS A 57 -4.42 0.96 -14.37
N ASN A 58 -4.20 1.91 -13.48
CA ASN A 58 -4.36 3.34 -13.75
C ASN A 58 -3.30 3.92 -14.70
N PHE A 59 -2.14 3.23 -14.85
CA PHE A 59 -1.07 3.66 -15.76
C PHE A 59 -1.01 2.88 -17.08
N ASN A 60 -1.82 1.83 -17.27
CA ASN A 60 -1.95 1.13 -18.56
C ASN A 60 -2.95 1.81 -19.53
N SER A 61 -3.67 2.84 -19.09
CA SER A 61 -4.36 3.77 -19.98
C SER A 61 -3.33 4.68 -20.65
N LYS A 62 -2.89 4.31 -21.87
CA LYS A 62 -1.98 5.08 -22.75
C LYS A 62 -2.44 6.50 -23.13
N THR A 63 -3.51 7.02 -22.51
CA THR A 63 -4.13 8.31 -22.81
C THR A 63 -4.08 9.30 -21.66
N ASP A 64 -3.51 8.94 -20.51
CA ASP A 64 -3.46 9.84 -19.36
C ASP A 64 -2.08 10.48 -19.20
N VAL A 65 -2.07 11.82 -19.26
CA VAL A 65 -0.95 12.68 -18.87
C VAL A 65 -0.48 12.25 -17.47
N HIS A 66 0.83 12.06 -17.27
CA HIS A 66 1.37 11.73 -15.94
C HIS A 66 1.06 12.86 -14.96
N PHE A 67 0.87 12.55 -13.66
CA PHE A 67 0.58 13.57 -12.64
C PHE A 67 1.62 14.69 -12.60
N GLU A 68 2.88 14.38 -12.89
CA GLU A 68 4.00 15.33 -12.94
C GLU A 68 3.89 16.32 -14.12
N ASP A 69 3.17 15.92 -15.18
CA ASP A 69 2.97 16.69 -16.41
C ASP A 69 1.63 17.45 -16.42
N MET A 70 0.77 17.26 -15.41
CA MET A 70 -0.53 17.94 -15.32
C MET A 70 -0.38 19.35 -14.76
N THR A 71 -1.05 20.31 -15.40
CA THR A 71 -1.22 21.63 -14.82
C THR A 71 -2.08 21.56 -13.56
N PHE A 72 -1.88 22.49 -12.62
CA PHE A 72 -2.64 22.53 -11.36
C PHE A 72 -4.18 22.41 -11.54
N PRO A 73 -4.82 23.05 -12.55
CA PRO A 73 -6.25 22.86 -12.82
C PRO A 73 -6.64 21.43 -13.24
N GLU A 74 -5.78 20.74 -13.99
CA GLU A 74 -6.00 19.35 -14.43
C GLU A 74 -5.86 18.37 -13.28
N LEU A 75 -4.85 18.62 -12.42
CA LEU A 75 -4.65 17.87 -11.18
C LEU A 75 -5.88 17.96 -10.27
N MET A 76 -6.43 19.17 -10.10
CA MET A 76 -7.62 19.42 -9.28
C MET A 76 -8.86 18.67 -9.82
N LYS A 77 -9.06 18.67 -11.14
CA LYS A 77 -10.15 17.91 -11.78
C LYS A 77 -10.01 16.40 -11.58
N ARG A 78 -8.78 15.87 -11.65
CA ARG A 78 -8.53 14.44 -11.47
C ARG A 78 -8.78 14.00 -10.03
N VAL A 79 -8.34 14.78 -9.04
CA VAL A 79 -8.62 14.55 -7.62
C VAL A 79 -10.13 14.59 -7.34
N GLN A 80 -10.87 15.53 -7.93
CA GLN A 80 -12.33 15.61 -7.78
C GLN A 80 -13.06 14.38 -8.35
N ASN A 81 -12.55 13.78 -9.43
CA ASN A 81 -13.13 12.58 -10.01
C ASN A 81 -12.79 11.30 -9.23
N MET A 82 -11.65 11.27 -8.55
CA MET A 82 -11.26 10.14 -7.68
C MET A 82 -12.08 10.09 -6.38
N ASN A 83 -12.55 11.23 -5.89
CA ASN A 83 -13.30 11.34 -4.62
C ASN A 83 -14.82 11.09 -4.77
N LYS A 84 -15.28 10.48 -5.86
CA LYS A 84 -16.69 10.12 -6.13
C LYS A 84 -17.02 8.66 -5.80
N TYR A 85 -16.43 8.13 -4.72
CA TYR A 85 -16.87 6.89 -4.08
C TYR A 85 -17.25 7.17 -2.63
#